data_AF-A0A8B3FKX4-F1
#
_entry.id   AF-A0A8B3FKX4-F1
#
_cell.length_a   1.000
_cell.length_b   1.000
_cell.length_c   1.000
_cell.angle_alpha   90.00
_cell.angle_beta   90.00
_cell.angle_gamma   90.00
#
_symmetry.space_group_name_H-M   'P 1'
#
loop_
_entity.id
_entity.type
_entity.pdbx_description
1 polymer ?
#
loop_
_entity_poly.entity_id
_entity_poly.type
_entity_poly.pdbx_seq_one_letter_code
_entity_poly.pdbx_strand_id
1 'polypeptide(L)'
;MTTKGHPVASLRSKKTAKAADEDVVDTAGAETSGQGQAPRKKNAPTPSRKQAEAARMQRLHPVLTKKEQRARNREIDYRRREEAFRTASARPERVLLRNNVDAHWSACEFAWPVVLILIAAMLATQWLPWLSVVSSLGIWVYFLVCGVDVLLRWRSYKKEAYARIPGFNPKGKRLVSEMMSRMITLRRFRNPGCAVKRGEKY
;
A
#
# COMPACT_ATOMS: atom_id res chain seq x y z
N MET A 1 32.40 -11.85 -38.05
CA MET A 1 32.44 -12.93 -37.04
C MET A 1 33.29 -12.46 -35.88
N THR A 2 32.68 -12.02 -34.78
CA THR A 2 33.31 -12.03 -33.43
C THR A 2 32.23 -11.70 -32.39
N THR A 3 31.73 -12.77 -31.78
CA THR A 3 30.85 -12.79 -30.61
C THR A 3 31.71 -12.81 -29.34
N LYS A 4 31.30 -12.06 -28.31
CA LYS A 4 31.69 -12.18 -26.88
C LYS A 4 30.93 -11.06 -26.16
N GLY A 5 30.08 -11.24 -25.17
CA GLY A 5 29.79 -12.36 -24.27
C GLY A 5 29.38 -11.71 -22.95
N HIS A 6 28.09 -11.60 -22.69
CA HIS A 6 27.54 -11.10 -21.42
C HIS A 6 27.75 -12.13 -20.31
N PRO A 7 28.11 -11.73 -19.08
CA PRO A 7 27.86 -12.56 -17.91
C PRO A 7 26.59 -12.11 -17.17
N VAL A 8 25.62 -13.02 -17.14
CA VAL A 8 24.34 -12.94 -16.42
C VAL A 8 24.55 -13.42 -14.98
N ALA A 9 23.88 -12.76 -14.05
CA ALA A 9 23.79 -13.09 -12.64
C ALA A 9 23.23 -14.52 -12.41
N SER A 10 23.85 -15.27 -11.50
CA SER A 10 23.30 -16.54 -10.99
C SER A 10 23.39 -16.59 -9.46
N LEU A 11 22.23 -16.28 -8.87
CA LEU A 11 21.59 -16.93 -7.71
C LEU A 11 22.46 -17.89 -6.87
N ARG A 12 22.86 -17.45 -5.67
CA ARG A 12 23.38 -18.35 -4.63
C ARG A 12 22.24 -18.83 -3.73
N SER A 13 22.00 -20.13 -3.83
CA SER A 13 20.99 -20.91 -3.13
C SER A 13 21.14 -20.93 -1.60
N LYS A 14 19.99 -21.06 -0.94
CA LYS A 14 19.76 -21.38 0.47
C LYS A 14 20.63 -22.54 0.94
N LYS A 15 21.22 -22.40 2.14
CA LYS A 15 21.60 -23.54 3.00
C LYS A 15 20.85 -23.44 4.32
N THR A 16 20.30 -24.59 4.64
CA THR A 16 19.34 -25.00 5.66
C THR A 16 19.91 -25.06 7.09
N ALA A 17 18.97 -24.86 8.04
CA ALA A 17 18.82 -25.50 9.36
C ALA A 17 19.87 -25.17 10.46
N LYS A 18 19.57 -25.11 11.76
CA LYS A 18 18.58 -25.76 12.64
C LYS A 18 18.64 -25.03 14.02
N ALA A 19 17.56 -24.44 14.54
CA ALA A 19 16.69 -24.90 15.64
C ALA A 19 17.36 -25.27 16.99
N ALA A 20 17.03 -24.48 18.03
CA ALA A 20 16.97 -24.72 19.50
C ALA A 20 17.01 -23.32 20.16
N ASP A 21 16.18 -22.88 21.10
CA ASP A 21 15.22 -23.50 22.02
C ASP A 21 14.37 -22.34 22.61
N GLU A 22 13.06 -22.52 22.80
CA GLU A 22 12.21 -21.64 23.62
C GLU A 22 12.07 -22.30 25.00
N ASP A 23 12.25 -21.56 26.11
CA ASP A 23 11.16 -21.31 27.08
C ASP A 23 11.60 -20.63 28.41
N VAL A 24 10.78 -19.63 28.78
CA VAL A 24 10.23 -19.33 30.12
C VAL A 24 11.08 -18.68 31.24
N VAL A 25 10.84 -17.36 31.38
CA VAL A 25 10.55 -16.51 32.56
C VAL A 25 10.40 -17.20 33.95
N ASP A 26 11.11 -16.76 35.00
CA ASP A 26 10.63 -15.80 36.04
C ASP A 26 11.56 -15.70 37.30
N THR A 27 11.58 -14.50 37.89
CA THR A 27 11.69 -14.14 39.33
C THR A 27 13.02 -14.21 40.12
N ALA A 28 13.48 -12.99 40.47
CA ALA A 28 14.03 -12.46 41.72
C ALA A 28 15.14 -13.19 42.52
N GLY A 29 16.21 -12.43 42.81
CA GLY A 29 17.00 -12.57 44.04
C GLY A 29 18.49 -12.24 43.93
N ALA A 30 18.94 -11.26 44.73
CA ALA A 30 20.29 -11.04 45.29
C ALA A 30 21.42 -10.42 44.42
N GLU A 31 21.73 -9.16 44.75
CA GLU A 31 23.05 -8.56 45.08
C GLU A 31 24.30 -9.16 44.40
N THR A 32 25.15 -8.43 43.68
CA THR A 32 26.18 -7.50 44.19
C THR A 32 26.88 -6.95 42.92
N SER A 33 27.06 -5.67 42.66
CA SER A 33 28.25 -4.92 43.07
C SER A 33 28.17 -3.54 42.42
N GLY A 34 28.14 -2.48 43.23
CA GLY A 34 28.33 -1.12 42.74
C GLY A 34 29.74 -0.95 42.17
N GLN A 35 29.85 -0.61 40.89
CA GLN A 35 31.08 -0.02 40.36
C GLN A 35 30.95 1.50 40.35
N GLY A 36 31.53 2.04 41.42
CA GLY A 36 31.95 3.41 41.68
C GLY A 36 31.85 4.39 40.52
N GLN A 37 30.92 5.32 40.68
CA GLN A 37 31.03 6.66 40.15
C GLN A 37 32.27 7.31 40.81
N ALA A 38 33.43 7.19 40.15
CA ALA A 38 34.65 7.82 40.63
C ALA A 38 34.43 9.35 40.72
N PRO A 39 34.85 10.00 41.80
CA PRO A 39 34.64 11.43 41.97
C PRO A 39 35.41 12.17 40.87
N ARG A 40 34.69 12.90 40.01
CA ARG A 40 35.28 13.86 39.07
C ARG A 40 36.15 14.82 39.88
N LYS A 41 37.48 14.64 39.79
CA LYS A 41 38.46 15.58 40.33
C LYS A 41 38.15 16.96 39.72
N LYS A 42 37.87 17.96 40.57
CA LYS A 42 37.67 19.38 40.21
C LYS A 42 38.99 20.04 39.77
N ASN A 43 39.71 19.41 38.83
CA ASN A 43 40.98 19.88 38.25
C ASN A 43 41.12 19.36 36.81
N ALA A 44 40.02 19.37 36.04
CA ALA A 44 40.10 19.19 34.60
C ALA A 44 40.22 20.59 33.96
N PRO A 45 41.22 20.84 33.09
CA PRO A 45 41.33 22.11 32.38
C PRO A 45 40.00 22.42 31.68
N THR A 46 39.46 23.62 31.88
CA THR A 46 38.34 24.10 31.05
C THR A 46 38.72 23.94 29.59
N PRO A 47 37.91 23.25 28.78
CA PRO A 47 38.27 22.97 27.39
C PRO A 47 38.57 24.29 26.68
N SER A 48 39.71 24.34 26.00
CA SER A 48 40.15 25.52 25.26
C SER A 48 39.05 25.95 24.30
N ARG A 49 38.86 27.27 24.13
CA ARG A 49 37.77 27.86 23.33
C ARG A 49 37.57 27.15 21.98
N LYS A 50 38.66 26.77 21.30
CA LYS A 50 38.62 26.03 20.03
C LYS A 50 38.01 24.63 20.14
N GLN A 51 38.26 23.89 21.22
CA GLN A 51 37.70 22.56 21.45
C GLN A 51 36.23 22.64 21.86
N ALA A 52 35.84 23.65 22.64
CA ALA A 52 34.44 23.92 22.97
C ALA A 52 33.65 24.32 21.71
N GLU A 53 34.23 25.15 20.84
CA GLU A 53 33.66 25.53 19.54
C GLU A 53 33.58 24.32 18.59
N ALA A 54 34.61 23.48 18.50
CA ALA A 54 34.60 22.26 17.68
C ALA A 54 33.58 21.23 18.19
N ALA A 55 33.46 21.02 19.50
CA ALA A 55 32.45 20.15 20.10
C ALA A 55 31.03 20.72 19.90
N ARG A 56 30.87 22.05 19.94
CA ARG A 56 29.61 22.72 19.61
C ARG A 56 29.28 22.56 18.12
N MET A 57 30.27 22.67 17.23
CA MET A 57 30.09 22.49 15.79
C MET A 57 29.80 21.04 15.41
N GLN A 58 30.44 20.04 16.03
CA GLN A 58 30.13 18.61 15.82
C GLN A 58 28.71 18.25 16.29
N ARG A 59 28.23 18.88 17.37
CA ARG A 59 26.83 18.76 17.81
C ARG A 59 25.84 19.43 16.86
N LEU A 60 26.24 20.53 16.23
CA LEU A 60 25.39 21.33 15.34
C LEU A 60 25.36 20.75 13.91
N HIS A 61 26.48 20.18 13.45
CA HIS A 61 26.65 19.55 12.13
C HIS A 61 27.36 18.20 12.30
N PRO A 62 26.63 17.13 12.64
CA PRO A 62 27.21 15.79 12.61
C PRO A 62 27.67 15.50 11.19
N VAL A 63 28.95 15.21 11.02
CA VAL A 63 29.52 14.76 9.75
C VAL A 63 29.02 13.33 9.52
N LEU A 64 27.82 13.20 8.94
CA LEU A 64 27.25 11.89 8.64
C LEU A 64 28.22 11.10 7.76
N THR A 65 28.46 9.85 8.13
CA THR A 65 29.19 8.91 7.29
C THR A 65 28.49 8.75 5.94
N LYS A 66 29.22 8.39 4.87
CA LYS A 66 28.63 8.13 3.54
C LYS A 66 27.46 7.12 3.58
N LYS A 67 27.45 6.20 4.55
CA LYS A 67 26.35 5.25 4.78
C LYS A 67 25.11 5.94 5.37
N GLU A 68 25.28 6.80 6.37
CA GLU A 68 24.19 7.56 6.98
C GLU A 68 23.60 8.60 6.03
N GLN A 69 24.42 9.25 5.19
CA GLN A 69 23.92 10.14 4.13
C GLN A 69 23.05 9.39 3.12
N ARG A 70 23.46 8.17 2.72
CA ARG A 70 22.64 7.32 1.84
C ARG A 70 21.34 6.89 2.51
N ALA A 71 21.37 6.54 3.80
CA ALA A 71 20.16 6.19 4.54
C ALA A 71 19.19 7.39 4.63
N ARG A 72 19.72 8.58 4.94
CA ARG A 72 18.94 9.81 5.02
C ARG A 72 18.36 10.23 3.67
N ASN A 73 19.12 10.08 2.58
CA ASN A 73 18.62 10.37 1.23
C ASN A 73 17.50 9.40 0.83
N ARG A 74 17.61 8.10 1.17
CA ARG A 74 16.52 7.14 0.96
C ARG A 74 15.27 7.53 1.73
N GLU A 75 15.42 7.96 2.98
CA GLU A 75 14.30 8.41 3.81
C GLU A 75 13.64 9.68 3.24
N ILE A 76 14.43 10.65 2.79
CA ILE A 76 13.93 11.86 2.12
C ILE A 76 13.20 11.51 0.83
N ASP A 77 13.77 10.62 0.00
CA ASP A 77 13.14 10.17 -1.24
C ASP A 77 11.83 9.41 -0.97
N TYR A 78 11.81 8.57 0.07
CA TYR A 78 10.60 7.87 0.50
C TYR A 78 9.53 8.86 0.93
N ARG A 79 9.87 9.83 1.79
CA ARG A 79 8.95 10.88 2.25
C ARG A 79 8.44 11.75 1.10
N ARG A 80 9.31 12.15 0.17
CA ARG A 80 8.89 12.90 -1.03
C ARG A 80 7.92 12.10 -1.89
N ARG A 81 8.16 10.80 -2.09
CA ARG A 81 7.24 9.92 -2.82
C ARG A 81 5.91 9.78 -2.09
N GLU A 82 5.93 9.66 -0.77
CA GLU A 82 4.71 9.56 0.04
C GLU A 82 3.90 10.86 -0.03
N GLU A 83 4.55 12.02 0.09
CA GLU A 83 3.92 13.34 -0.03
C GLU A 83 3.36 13.58 -1.44
N ALA A 84 4.10 13.20 -2.49
CA ALA A 84 3.63 13.26 -3.87
C ALA A 84 2.43 12.31 -4.11
N PHE A 85 2.43 11.13 -3.50
CA PHE A 85 1.30 10.20 -3.57
C PHE A 85 0.08 10.72 -2.80
N ARG A 86 0.28 11.31 -1.62
CA ARG A 86 -0.78 11.94 -0.82
C ARG A 86 -1.43 13.10 -1.55
N THR A 87 -0.64 14.03 -2.08
CA THR A 87 -1.13 15.18 -2.87
C THR A 87 -1.85 14.72 -4.14
N ALA A 88 -1.30 13.75 -4.86
CA ALA A 88 -1.97 13.16 -6.02
C ALA A 88 -3.27 12.43 -5.65
N SER A 89 -3.39 11.88 -4.44
CA SER A 89 -4.60 11.23 -3.93
C SER A 89 -5.59 12.20 -3.30
N ALA A 90 -5.15 13.38 -2.87
CA ALA A 90 -6.01 14.43 -2.33
C ALA A 90 -6.69 15.27 -3.41
N ARG A 91 -6.40 15.02 -4.71
CA ARG A 91 -7.06 15.72 -5.81
C ARG A 91 -8.59 15.59 -5.68
N PRO A 92 -9.34 16.71 -5.77
CA PRO A 92 -10.78 16.72 -5.52
C PRO A 92 -11.54 15.76 -6.45
N GLU A 93 -11.05 15.61 -7.69
CA GLU A 93 -11.57 14.65 -8.69
C GLU A 93 -11.55 13.21 -8.17
N ARG A 94 -10.43 12.78 -7.54
CA ARG A 94 -10.28 11.41 -7.05
C ARG A 94 -11.08 11.19 -5.77
N VAL A 95 -11.17 12.18 -4.91
CA VAL A 95 -12.00 12.09 -3.68
C VAL A 95 -13.48 11.97 -4.04
N LEU A 96 -13.97 12.81 -4.96
CA LEU A 96 -15.35 12.75 -5.44
C LEU A 96 -15.64 11.40 -6.12
N LEU A 97 -14.71 10.89 -6.93
CA LEU A 97 -14.84 9.57 -7.55
C LEU A 97 -14.99 8.46 -6.52
N ARG A 98 -14.15 8.47 -5.47
CA ARG A 98 -14.21 7.46 -4.41
C ARG A 98 -15.54 7.51 -3.67
N ASN A 99 -15.99 8.70 -3.32
CA ASN A 99 -17.25 8.88 -2.61
C ASN A 99 -18.44 8.44 -3.48
N ASN A 100 -18.42 8.76 -4.78
CA ASN A 100 -19.43 8.30 -5.74
C ASN A 100 -19.47 6.77 -5.87
N VAL A 101 -18.32 6.11 -5.95
CA VAL A 101 -18.28 4.64 -6.03
C VAL A 101 -18.69 4.00 -4.71
N ASP A 102 -18.21 4.50 -3.58
CA ASP A 102 -18.42 3.90 -2.26
C ASP A 102 -19.86 4.09 -1.72
N ALA A 103 -20.58 5.11 -2.19
CA ALA A 103 -21.99 5.33 -1.84
C ALA A 103 -22.95 4.33 -2.51
N HIS A 104 -22.51 3.57 -3.52
CA HIS A 104 -23.38 2.70 -4.29
C HIS A 104 -22.96 1.22 -4.22
N TRP A 105 -23.89 0.34 -4.58
CA TRP A 105 -23.57 -1.07 -4.79
C TRP A 105 -22.90 -1.25 -6.15
N SER A 106 -21.82 -2.04 -6.19
CA SER A 106 -21.15 -2.43 -7.43
C SER A 106 -21.44 -3.90 -7.73
N ALA A 107 -21.90 -4.20 -8.94
CA ALA A 107 -22.16 -5.59 -9.35
C ALA A 107 -20.86 -6.43 -9.33
N CYS A 108 -19.73 -5.80 -9.63
CA CYS A 108 -18.42 -6.45 -9.64
C CYS A 108 -17.97 -6.99 -8.28
N GLU A 109 -18.49 -6.47 -7.15
CA GLU A 109 -18.20 -7.03 -5.81
C GLU A 109 -18.74 -8.46 -5.66
N PHE A 110 -19.75 -8.84 -6.44
CA PHE A 110 -20.36 -10.17 -6.43
C PHE A 110 -19.70 -11.16 -7.38
N ALA A 111 -18.58 -10.80 -8.01
CA ALA A 111 -17.88 -11.68 -8.95
C ALA A 111 -17.51 -13.02 -8.32
N TRP A 112 -17.01 -13.01 -7.08
CA TRP A 112 -16.64 -14.24 -6.37
C TRP A 112 -17.84 -15.15 -6.09
N PRO A 113 -18.94 -14.68 -5.46
CA PRO A 113 -20.17 -15.47 -5.35
C PRO A 113 -20.69 -16.02 -6.68
N VAL A 114 -20.71 -15.20 -7.73
CA VAL A 114 -21.21 -15.62 -9.05
C VAL A 114 -20.32 -16.70 -9.65
N VAL A 115 -19.00 -16.55 -9.57
CA VAL A 115 -18.05 -17.57 -10.05
C VAL A 115 -18.22 -18.88 -9.30
N LEU A 116 -18.44 -18.85 -7.98
CA LEU A 116 -18.70 -20.06 -7.20
C LEU A 116 -19.99 -20.78 -7.64
N ILE A 117 -21.06 -20.02 -7.93
CA ILE A 117 -22.31 -20.58 -8.48
C ILE A 117 -22.07 -21.20 -9.86
N LEU A 118 -21.30 -20.56 -10.71
CA LEU A 118 -20.97 -21.07 -12.04
C LEU A 118 -20.13 -22.36 -11.97
N ILE A 119 -19.16 -22.44 -11.04
CA ILE A 119 -18.40 -23.66 -10.79
C ILE A 119 -19.33 -24.77 -10.31
N ALA A 120 -20.23 -24.49 -9.36
CA ALA A 120 -21.20 -25.48 -8.90
C ALA A 120 -22.11 -25.98 -10.04
N ALA A 121 -22.57 -25.08 -10.92
CA ALA A 121 -23.34 -25.44 -12.12
C ALA A 121 -22.52 -26.29 -13.11
N MET A 122 -21.23 -26.02 -13.24
CA MET A 122 -20.32 -26.82 -14.07
C MET A 122 -20.14 -28.24 -13.50
N LEU A 123 -19.99 -28.40 -12.18
CA LEU A 123 -19.97 -29.74 -11.57
C LEU A 123 -21.30 -30.48 -11.76
N ALA A 124 -22.42 -29.77 -11.61
CA ALA A 124 -23.75 -30.34 -11.79
C ALA A 124 -24.09 -30.71 -13.25
N THR A 125 -23.27 -30.28 -14.21
CA THR A 125 -23.44 -30.60 -15.63
C THR A 125 -23.35 -32.11 -15.89
N GLN A 126 -22.70 -32.88 -15.02
CA GLN A 126 -22.65 -34.35 -15.12
C GLN A 126 -24.04 -35.01 -15.02
N TRP A 127 -24.95 -34.41 -14.24
CA TRP A 127 -26.33 -34.90 -14.12
C TRP A 127 -27.28 -34.16 -15.05
N LEU A 128 -27.02 -32.88 -15.33
CA LEU A 128 -27.90 -32.03 -16.15
C LEU A 128 -27.09 -31.32 -17.26
N PRO A 129 -26.99 -31.90 -18.47
CA PRO A 129 -26.15 -31.38 -19.55
C PRO A 129 -26.50 -29.94 -19.98
N TRP A 130 -27.76 -29.53 -19.84
CA TRP A 130 -28.23 -28.18 -20.19
C TRP A 130 -27.63 -27.08 -19.30
N LEU A 131 -27.15 -27.41 -18.09
CA LEU A 131 -26.43 -26.46 -17.21
C LEU A 131 -25.13 -25.95 -17.84
N SER A 132 -24.52 -26.71 -18.75
CA SER A 132 -23.34 -26.27 -19.50
C SER A 132 -23.65 -25.03 -20.34
N VAL A 133 -24.78 -25.04 -21.06
CA VAL A 133 -25.21 -23.92 -21.90
C VAL A 133 -25.59 -22.72 -21.04
N VAL A 134 -26.31 -22.96 -19.94
CA VAL A 134 -26.72 -21.90 -19.01
C VAL A 134 -25.53 -21.24 -18.31
N SER A 135 -24.55 -22.02 -17.86
CA SER A 135 -23.34 -21.47 -17.21
C SER A 135 -22.47 -20.69 -18.21
N SER A 136 -22.34 -21.19 -19.45
CA SER A 136 -21.60 -20.53 -20.52
C SER A 136 -22.26 -19.22 -20.96
N LEU A 137 -23.59 -19.19 -21.12
CA LEU A 137 -24.30 -17.93 -21.35
C LEU A 137 -24.28 -17.02 -20.13
N GLY A 138 -24.38 -17.59 -18.93
CA GLY A 138 -24.41 -16.88 -17.66
C GLY A 138 -23.16 -16.03 -17.43
N ILE A 139 -21.98 -16.54 -17.77
CA ILE A 139 -20.75 -15.75 -17.64
C ILE A 139 -20.72 -14.54 -18.60
N TRP A 140 -21.21 -14.70 -19.83
CA TRP A 140 -21.31 -13.60 -20.80
C TRP A 140 -22.33 -12.54 -20.36
N VAL A 141 -23.50 -12.97 -19.89
CA VAL A 141 -24.52 -12.07 -19.33
C VAL A 141 -23.97 -11.33 -18.12
N TYR A 142 -23.26 -12.03 -17.23
CA TYR A 142 -22.63 -11.41 -16.05
C TYR A 142 -21.59 -10.35 -16.44
N PHE A 143 -20.74 -10.62 -17.43
CA PHE A 143 -19.81 -9.63 -17.96
C PHE A 143 -20.52 -8.41 -18.55
N LEU A 144 -21.63 -8.62 -19.26
CA LEU A 144 -22.43 -7.53 -19.81
C LEU A 144 -23.04 -6.67 -18.70
N VAL A 145 -23.60 -7.29 -17.67
CA VAL A 145 -24.13 -6.58 -16.47
C VAL A 145 -23.02 -5.78 -15.79
N CYS A 146 -21.83 -6.35 -15.60
CA CYS A 146 -20.68 -5.63 -15.04
C CYS A 146 -20.27 -4.45 -15.92
N GLY A 147 -20.23 -4.62 -17.25
CA GLY A 147 -19.92 -3.55 -18.19
C GLY A 147 -20.93 -2.42 -18.14
N VAL A 148 -22.22 -2.74 -18.06
CA VAL A 148 -23.29 -1.74 -17.93
C VAL A 148 -23.19 -0.99 -16.60
N ASP A 149 -22.96 -1.67 -15.48
CA ASP A 149 -22.80 -1.04 -14.15
C ASP A 149 -21.65 -0.02 -14.17
N VAL A 150 -20.52 -0.37 -14.77
CA VAL A 150 -19.36 0.53 -14.95
C VAL A 150 -19.73 1.76 -15.77
N LEU A 151 -20.44 1.59 -16.88
CA LEU A 151 -20.83 2.70 -17.75
C LEU A 151 -21.83 3.64 -17.05
N LEU A 152 -22.80 3.09 -16.33
CA LEU A 152 -23.76 3.86 -15.55
C LEU A 152 -23.05 4.65 -14.43
N ARG A 153 -22.11 4.01 -13.73
CA ARG A 153 -21.32 4.67 -12.68
C ARG A 153 -20.45 5.79 -13.23
N TRP A 154 -19.79 5.55 -14.37
CA TRP A 154 -18.98 6.58 -15.03
C TRP A 154 -19.81 7.79 -15.46
N ARG A 155 -21.03 7.56 -15.98
CA ARG A 155 -21.96 8.64 -16.35
C ARG A 155 -22.43 9.43 -15.13
N SER A 156 -22.75 8.75 -14.02
CA SER A 156 -23.14 9.39 -12.76
C SER A 156 -22.01 10.27 -12.21
N TYR A 157 -20.80 9.73 -12.10
CA TYR A 157 -19.62 10.47 -11.66
C TYR A 157 -19.33 11.69 -12.55
N LYS A 158 -19.37 11.54 -13.87
CA LYS A 158 -19.15 12.67 -14.79
C LYS A 158 -20.12 13.81 -14.54
N LYS A 159 -21.42 13.50 -14.35
CA LYS A 159 -22.44 14.50 -14.08
C LYS A 159 -22.12 15.31 -12.82
N GLU A 160 -21.71 14.64 -11.75
CA GLU A 160 -21.35 15.30 -10.48
C GLU A 160 -20.01 16.04 -10.56
N ALA A 161 -19.03 15.48 -11.26
CA ALA A 161 -17.71 16.08 -11.43
C ALA A 161 -17.79 17.40 -12.20
N TYR A 162 -18.59 17.47 -13.27
CA TYR A 162 -18.81 18.73 -14.00
C TYR A 162 -19.57 19.78 -13.19
N ALA A 163 -20.45 19.36 -12.28
CA ALA A 163 -21.20 20.29 -11.44
C ALA A 163 -20.38 20.86 -10.27
N ARG A 164 -19.49 20.07 -9.69
CA ARG A 164 -18.76 20.42 -8.45
C ARG A 164 -17.32 20.90 -8.67
N ILE A 165 -16.71 20.55 -9.81
CA ILE A 165 -15.28 20.82 -10.06
C ILE A 165 -15.14 21.74 -11.28
N PRO A 166 -14.79 23.04 -11.08
CA PRO A 166 -14.53 23.94 -12.20
C PRO A 166 -13.28 23.48 -12.96
N GLY A 167 -13.36 23.39 -14.29
CA GLY A 167 -12.24 22.97 -15.14
C GLY A 167 -11.97 21.45 -15.19
N PHE A 168 -12.95 20.63 -14.79
CA PHE A 168 -12.82 19.17 -14.78
C PHE A 168 -12.42 18.60 -16.15
N ASN A 169 -11.34 17.80 -16.18
CA ASN A 169 -10.92 17.08 -17.38
C ASN A 169 -11.16 15.57 -17.23
N PRO A 170 -12.17 14.99 -17.91
CA PRO A 170 -12.49 13.56 -17.79
C PRO A 170 -11.45 12.64 -18.47
N LYS A 171 -10.47 13.18 -19.21
CA LYS A 171 -9.52 12.39 -20.00
C LYS A 171 -8.41 11.74 -19.18
N GLY A 172 -8.46 11.83 -17.85
CA GLY A 172 -7.54 11.11 -16.98
C GLY A 172 -7.77 9.60 -17.07
N LYS A 173 -6.99 8.87 -17.90
CA LYS A 173 -6.97 7.39 -17.94
C LYS A 173 -6.84 6.77 -16.53
N ARG A 174 -6.14 7.48 -15.64
CA ARG A 174 -5.93 7.11 -14.24
C ARG A 174 -7.21 7.14 -13.39
N LEU A 175 -8.19 8.00 -13.70
CA LEU A 175 -9.46 8.09 -12.98
C LEU A 175 -10.33 6.86 -13.28
N VAL A 176 -10.45 6.49 -14.55
CA VAL A 176 -11.21 5.30 -14.96
C VAL A 176 -10.58 4.04 -14.36
N SER A 177 -9.25 3.88 -14.44
CA SER A 177 -8.59 2.70 -13.86
C SER A 177 -8.78 2.61 -12.34
N GLU A 178 -8.69 3.74 -11.61
CA GLU A 178 -8.93 3.74 -10.16
C GLU A 178 -10.38 3.40 -9.81
N MET A 179 -11.35 3.93 -10.57
CA MET A 179 -12.76 3.61 -10.42
C MET A 179 -12.98 2.10 -10.57
N MET A 180 -12.46 1.52 -11.65
CA MET A 180 -12.58 0.09 -11.95
C MET A 180 -11.96 -0.78 -10.85
N SER A 181 -10.73 -0.45 -10.42
CA SER A 181 -10.06 -1.17 -9.33
C SER A 181 -10.87 -1.13 -8.03
N ARG A 182 -11.52 0.01 -7.74
CA ARG A 182 -12.40 0.13 -6.56
C ARG A 182 -13.70 -0.66 -6.70
N MET A 183 -14.32 -0.68 -7.88
CA MET A 183 -15.56 -1.45 -8.11
C MET A 183 -15.33 -2.98 -7.98
N ILE A 184 -14.15 -3.46 -8.36
CA ILE A 184 -13.80 -4.90 -8.28
C ILE A 184 -13.36 -5.30 -6.87
N THR A 185 -12.63 -4.43 -6.16
CA THR A 185 -12.16 -4.74 -4.82
C THR A 185 -13.31 -4.71 -3.82
N LEU A 186 -13.43 -5.77 -3.02
CA LEU A 186 -14.41 -5.84 -1.93
C LEU A 186 -14.21 -4.66 -0.97
N ARG A 187 -15.32 -4.08 -0.51
CA ARG A 187 -15.33 -2.89 0.35
C ARG A 187 -14.45 -3.02 1.60
N ARG A 188 -14.31 -4.23 2.14
CA ARG A 188 -13.48 -4.55 3.31
C ARG A 188 -11.98 -4.43 3.05
N PHE A 189 -11.54 -4.66 1.81
CA PHE A 189 -10.13 -4.64 1.42
C PHE A 189 -9.73 -3.33 0.69
N ARG A 190 -10.61 -2.33 0.64
CA ARG A 190 -10.31 -1.03 0.04
C ARG A 190 -9.44 -0.19 0.97
N ASN A 191 -8.33 0.32 0.44
CA ASN A 191 -7.48 1.30 1.10
C ASN A 191 -7.26 2.50 0.15
N PRO A 192 -7.36 3.78 0.58
CA PRO A 192 -7.96 4.29 1.82
C PRO A 192 -9.41 3.83 1.99
N GLY A 193 -9.81 3.60 3.25
CA GLY A 193 -11.12 3.08 3.61
C GLY A 193 -12.28 3.94 3.14
N CYS A 194 -13.48 3.34 3.05
CA CYS A 194 -14.67 4.04 2.58
C CYS A 194 -15.07 5.14 3.58
N ALA A 195 -15.07 6.39 3.11
CA ALA A 195 -15.49 7.54 3.92
C ALA A 195 -17.03 7.62 4.08
N VAL A 196 -17.78 7.07 3.12
CA VAL A 196 -19.24 7.24 3.01
C VAL A 196 -19.94 5.89 3.12
N LYS A 197 -21.09 5.85 3.81
CA LYS A 197 -21.93 4.64 3.87
C LYS A 197 -22.75 4.46 2.58
N ARG A 198 -23.22 3.25 2.33
CA ARG A 198 -24.06 2.98 1.14
C ARG A 198 -25.36 3.79 1.25
N GLY A 199 -25.73 4.50 0.20
CA GLY A 199 -26.92 5.36 0.13
C GLY A 199 -26.78 6.73 0.81
N GLU A 200 -25.63 7.03 1.40
CA GLU A 200 -25.39 8.32 2.05
C GLU A 200 -24.96 9.37 1.02
N LYS A 201 -25.44 10.61 1.18
CA LYS A 201 -25.08 11.73 0.32
C LYS A 201 -23.66 12.21 0.67
N TYR A 202 -22.88 12.49 -0.36
CA TYR A 202 -21.50 13.00 -0.29
C TYR A 202 -21.32 14.21 -1.19
#